data_AF-A0A6G1JX61-F1
#
_entry.id   AF-A0A6G1JX61-F1
#
_cell.length_a   1.000
_cell.length_b   1.000
_cell.length_c   1.000
_cell.angle_alpha   90.00
_cell.angle_beta   90.00
_cell.angle_gamma   90.00
#
_symmetry.space_group_name_H-M   'P 1'
#
loop_
_entity.id
_entity.type
_entity.pdbx_description
1 polymer ?
#
loop_
_entity_poly.entity_id
_entity_poly.type
_entity_poly.pdbx_seq_one_letter_code
_entity_poly.pdbx_strand_id
1 'polypeptide(L)'
;SIVAIHGLNGHRDKTWTAANDAHWLRDFLSSDIPNARIFCWGYDANTYGNRISCEYLYDHARSLVSDLCLKRKLTNTMRRPIIFVAHSLGGIIVKSVSLVCVGCIQS
;
A
#
# COMPACT_ATOMS: atom_id res chain seq x y z
N SER A 1 -4.85 -10.69 -2.70
CA SER A 1 -4.71 -9.84 -1.50
C SER A 1 -5.12 -8.44 -1.88
N ILE A 2 -5.75 -7.71 -0.97
CA ILE A 2 -6.05 -6.29 -1.15
C ILE A 2 -5.05 -5.53 -0.28
N VAL A 3 -4.35 -4.55 -0.84
CA VAL A 3 -3.36 -3.74 -0.14
C VAL A 3 -3.79 -2.29 -0.23
N ALA A 4 -4.19 -1.73 0.90
CA ALA A 4 -4.63 -0.36 1.03
C ALA A 4 -3.46 0.55 1.42
N ILE A 5 -3.30 1.67 0.71
CA ILE A 5 -2.17 2.61 0.86
C ILE A 5 -2.72 4.03 1.05
N HIS A 6 -2.38 4.64 2.18
CA HIS A 6 -2.85 5.99 2.50
C HIS A 6 -2.10 7.09 1.73
N GLY A 7 -2.69 8.28 1.72
CA GLY A 7 -2.08 9.48 1.13
C GLY A 7 -1.21 10.26 2.12
N LEU A 8 -0.75 11.43 1.65
CA LEU A 8 0.02 12.38 2.44
C LEU A 8 -0.75 12.84 3.68
N ASN A 9 -0.05 13.03 4.80
CA ASN A 9 -0.64 13.41 6.09
C ASN A 9 -1.75 12.44 6.59
N GLY A 10 -1.88 11.27 5.95
CA GLY A 10 -2.81 10.22 6.30
C GLY A 10 -2.18 9.24 7.28
N HIS A 11 -3.03 8.37 7.83
CA HIS A 11 -2.60 7.25 8.67
C HIS A 11 -3.21 5.98 8.10
N ARG A 12 -2.45 4.89 8.11
CA ARG A 12 -2.86 3.59 7.55
C ARG A 12 -4.21 3.07 8.06
N ASP A 13 -4.63 3.51 9.25
CA ASP A 13 -5.91 3.14 9.86
C ASP A 13 -6.94 4.29 9.70
N LYS A 14 -6.58 5.52 10.11
CA LYS A 14 -7.52 6.66 10.10
C LYS A 14 -8.01 7.04 8.71
N THR A 15 -7.19 6.84 7.67
CA THR A 15 -7.59 7.14 6.29
C THR A 15 -8.80 6.32 5.82
N TRP A 16 -9.03 5.15 6.43
CA TRP A 16 -10.14 4.27 6.08
C TRP A 16 -11.23 4.22 7.15
N THR A 17 -11.12 5.06 8.19
CA THR A 17 -12.10 5.15 9.27
C THR A 17 -13.01 6.35 9.04
N ALA A 18 -14.31 6.12 9.03
CA ALA A 18 -15.30 7.19 8.99
C ALA A 18 -15.46 7.88 10.37
N ALA A 19 -16.15 9.02 10.42
CA ALA A 19 -16.34 9.79 11.65
C ALA A 19 -17.11 9.04 12.76
N ASN A 20 -17.80 7.95 12.41
CA ASN A 20 -18.49 7.06 13.34
C ASN A 20 -17.64 5.84 13.77
N ASP A 21 -16.31 5.93 13.62
CA ASP A 21 -15.32 4.89 13.92
C ASP A 21 -15.43 3.59 13.10
N ALA A 22 -16.30 3.56 12.08
CA ALA A 22 -16.39 2.42 11.17
C ALA A 22 -15.19 2.39 10.23
N HIS A 23 -14.41 1.31 10.26
CA HIS A 23 -13.22 1.12 9.44
C HIS A 23 -13.56 0.33 8.17
N TRP A 24 -13.56 0.98 7.02
CA TRP A 24 -14.10 0.42 5.77
C TRP A 24 -13.50 -0.94 5.39
N LEU A 25 -12.18 -1.06 5.43
CA LEU A 25 -11.48 -2.28 5.04
C LEU A 25 -11.76 -3.47 5.97
N ARG A 26 -12.08 -3.20 7.24
CA ARG A 26 -12.26 -4.24 8.26
C ARG A 26 -13.73 -4.58 8.44
N ASP A 27 -14.57 -3.57 8.47
CA ASP A 27 -15.96 -3.69 8.92
C ASP A 27 -16.92 -3.91 7.73
N PHE A 28 -16.56 -3.48 6.52
CA PHE A 28 -17.40 -3.66 5.32
C PHE A 28 -16.74 -4.55 4.27
N LEU A 29 -15.52 -4.22 3.83
CA LEU A 29 -14.86 -4.92 2.72
C LEU A 29 -14.60 -6.41 3.01
N SER A 30 -14.36 -6.76 4.27
CA SER A 30 -14.18 -8.15 4.70
C SER A 30 -15.45 -8.98 4.51
N SER A 31 -16.63 -8.35 4.59
CA SER A 31 -17.92 -9.02 4.41
C SER A 31 -18.27 -9.18 2.93
N ASP A 32 -17.94 -8.18 2.11
CA ASP A 32 -18.15 -8.23 0.66
C ASP A 32 -17.22 -9.24 -0.02
N ILE A 33 -16.00 -9.40 0.48
CA ILE A 33 -14.99 -10.29 -0.10
C ILE A 33 -14.32 -11.16 0.99
N PRO A 34 -15.03 -12.15 1.56
CA PRO A 34 -14.61 -12.88 2.75
C PRO A 34 -13.32 -13.70 2.56
N ASN A 35 -13.01 -14.08 1.33
CA ASN A 35 -11.79 -14.82 1.02
C ASN A 35 -10.58 -13.91 0.74
N ALA A 36 -10.75 -12.58 0.76
CA ALA A 36 -9.65 -11.65 0.51
C ALA A 36 -8.83 -11.43 1.78
N ARG A 37 -7.50 -11.56 1.65
CA ARG A 37 -6.56 -11.06 2.65
C ARG A 37 -6.38 -9.56 2.45
N ILE A 38 -6.81 -8.77 3.42
CA ILE A 38 -6.79 -7.31 3.40
C ILE A 38 -5.62 -6.82 4.27
N PHE A 39 -4.82 -5.91 3.72
CA PHE A 39 -3.66 -5.32 4.39
C PHE A 39 -3.73 -3.80 4.29
N CYS A 40 -3.42 -3.09 5.38
CA CYS A 40 -3.09 -1.68 5.33
C CYS A 40 -1.57 -1.54 5.34
N TRP A 41 -1.01 -0.95 4.29
CA TRP A 41 0.39 -0.57 4.26
C TRP A 41 0.52 0.93 4.50
N GLY A 42 1.52 1.31 5.29
CA GLY A 42 1.75 2.70 5.63
C GLY A 42 3.22 3.07 5.57
N TYR A 43 3.46 4.35 5.34
CA TYR A 43 4.76 5.00 5.29
C TYR A 43 4.70 6.29 6.11
N ASP A 44 5.85 6.87 6.43
CA ASP A 44 5.88 8.17 7.08
C ASP A 44 5.33 9.24 6.12
N ALA A 45 4.07 9.61 6.32
CA ALA A 45 3.34 10.58 5.52
C ALA A 45 3.63 12.04 5.94
N ASN A 46 4.45 12.24 6.97
CA ASN A 46 4.77 13.55 7.51
C ASN A 46 5.89 14.20 6.68
N THR A 47 5.52 15.00 5.68
CA THR A 47 6.49 15.70 4.83
C THR A 47 6.78 17.13 5.29
N TYR A 48 6.50 17.48 6.54
CA TYR A 48 6.82 18.82 7.07
C TYR A 48 8.33 19.06 6.97
N GLY A 49 8.75 19.83 5.96
CA GLY A 49 10.14 20.24 5.72
C GLY A 49 10.83 19.58 4.51
N ASN A 50 10.38 18.41 4.04
CA ASN A 50 10.96 17.74 2.87
C ASN A 50 10.04 17.86 1.66
N ARG A 51 10.55 18.42 0.55
CA ARG A 51 9.85 18.37 -0.74
C ARG A 51 9.69 16.89 -1.14
N ILE A 52 8.45 16.47 -1.43
CA ILE A 52 8.17 15.16 -2.04
C ILE A 52 8.98 15.09 -3.34
N SER A 53 10.06 14.33 -3.32
CA SER A 53 10.96 14.14 -4.46
C SER A 53 10.67 12.81 -5.16
N CYS A 54 11.17 12.65 -6.38
CA CYS A 54 11.10 11.36 -7.06
C CYS A 54 11.79 10.26 -6.24
N GLU A 55 12.94 10.56 -5.64
CA GLU A 55 13.70 9.64 -4.79
C GLU A 55 12.89 9.16 -3.59
N TYR A 56 12.23 10.09 -2.87
CA TYR A 56 11.31 9.77 -1.77
C TYR A 56 10.21 8.80 -2.21
N LEU A 57 9.60 9.03 -3.38
CA LEU A 57 8.56 8.14 -3.92
C LEU A 57 9.12 6.76 -4.31
N TYR A 58 10.33 6.71 -4.87
CA TYR A 58 10.99 5.46 -5.28
C TYR A 58 11.39 4.62 -4.08
N ASP A 59 11.89 5.24 -3.01
CA ASP A 59 12.28 4.54 -1.78
C ASP A 59 11.06 3.89 -1.12
N HIS A 60 9.95 4.63 -1.01
CA HIS A 60 8.71 4.05 -0.50
C HIS A 60 8.16 2.94 -1.39
N ALA A 61 8.29 3.06 -2.72
CA ALA A 61 7.92 1.98 -3.62
C ALA A 61 8.79 0.72 -3.42
N ARG A 62 10.10 0.88 -3.21
CA ARG A 62 11.02 -0.23 -2.91
C ARG A 62 10.71 -0.91 -1.58
N SER A 63 10.41 -0.13 -0.54
CA SER A 63 9.97 -0.66 0.76
C SER A 63 8.67 -1.45 0.60
N LEU A 64 7.66 -0.90 -0.08
CA LEU A 64 6.40 -1.58 -0.34
C LEU A 64 6.60 -2.92 -1.08
N VAL A 65 7.44 -2.95 -2.12
CA VAL A 65 7.76 -4.19 -2.86
C VAL A 65 8.45 -5.20 -1.94
N SER A 66 9.45 -4.76 -1.16
CA SER A 66 10.21 -5.61 -0.25
C SER A 66 9.31 -6.26 0.80
N ASP A 67 8.43 -5.47 1.42
CA ASP A 67 7.47 -5.93 2.42
C ASP A 67 6.49 -6.94 1.84
N LEU A 68 5.94 -6.67 0.64
CA LEU A 68 5.02 -7.57 -0.04
C LEU A 68 5.69 -8.88 -0.45
N CYS A 69 6.92 -8.82 -0.94
CA CYS A 69 7.73 -10.00 -1.28
C CYS A 69 7.99 -10.85 -0.03
N LEU A 70 8.44 -10.24 1.07
CA LEU A 70 8.65 -10.93 2.34
C LEU A 70 7.36 -11.57 2.84
N LYS A 71 6.25 -10.83 2.86
CA LYS A 71 4.95 -11.35 3.32
C LYS A 71 4.45 -12.50 2.46
N ARG A 72 4.62 -12.43 1.14
CA ARG A 72 4.22 -13.51 0.22
C ARG A 72 5.08 -14.76 0.41
N LYS A 73 6.40 -14.61 0.64
CA LYS A 73 7.31 -15.72 0.98
C LYS A 73 6.87 -16.39 2.28
N LEU A 74 6.71 -15.62 3.36
CA LEU A 74 6.31 -16.14 4.68
C LEU A 74 4.95 -16.84 4.67
N THR A 75 4.04 -16.42 3.79
CA THR A 75 2.68 -16.99 3.70
C THR A 75 2.51 -17.96 2.54
N ASN A 76 3.58 -18.32 1.81
CA ASN A 76 3.53 -19.19 0.63
C ASN A 76 2.48 -18.77 -0.42
N THR A 77 2.35 -17.46 -0.67
CA THR A 77 1.32 -16.89 -1.56
C THR A 77 1.86 -16.10 -2.75
N MET A 78 3.03 -16.49 -3.24
CA MET A 78 3.73 -15.80 -4.35
C MET A 78 2.87 -15.65 -5.61
N ARG A 79 2.04 -16.65 -5.94
CA ARG A 79 1.17 -16.65 -7.13
C ARG A 79 -0.18 -15.93 -6.95
N ARG A 80 -0.50 -15.50 -5.73
CA ARG A 80 -1.82 -14.91 -5.46
C ARG A 80 -1.86 -13.46 -5.97
N PRO A 81 -2.87 -13.06 -6.77
CA PRO A 81 -2.96 -11.68 -7.28
C PRO A 81 -3.05 -10.65 -6.14
N ILE A 82 -2.51 -9.46 -6.39
CA ILE A 82 -2.64 -8.28 -5.51
C ILE A 82 -3.52 -7.25 -6.21
N ILE A 83 -4.45 -6.67 -5.46
CA ILE A 83 -5.24 -5.50 -5.82
C ILE A 83 -4.80 -4.37 -4.90
N PHE A 84 -4.45 -3.22 -5.46
CA PHE A 84 -4.10 -2.03 -4.69
C PHE A 84 -5.30 -1.10 -4.58
N VAL A 85 -5.54 -0.58 -3.38
CA VAL A 85 -6.47 0.53 -3.15
C VAL A 85 -5.63 1.68 -2.60
N ALA A 86 -5.52 2.76 -3.35
CA ALA A 86 -4.59 3.83 -3.00
C ALA A 86 -5.28 5.19 -3.01
N HIS A 87 -4.96 6.02 -2.02
CA HIS A 87 -5.50 7.36 -1.89
C HIS A 87 -4.43 8.42 -2.16
N SER A 88 -4.72 9.39 -3.03
CA SER A 88 -3.86 10.56 -3.30
C SER A 88 -2.39 10.16 -3.57
N LEU A 89 -1.43 10.64 -2.78
CA LEU A 89 0.01 10.31 -2.89
C LEU A 89 0.31 8.81 -2.92
N GLY A 90 -0.50 8.01 -2.20
CA GLY A 90 -0.38 6.55 -2.22
C GLY A 90 -0.51 5.97 -3.64
N GLY A 91 -1.32 6.60 -4.51
CA GLY A 91 -1.46 6.19 -5.90
C GLY A 91 -0.18 6.41 -6.72
N ILE A 92 0.57 7.46 -6.41
CA ILE A 92 1.86 7.74 -7.05
C ILE A 92 2.89 6.70 -6.62
N ILE A 93 2.92 6.34 -5.33
CA ILE A 93 3.78 5.26 -4.82
C ILE A 93 3.47 3.92 -5.52
N VAL A 94 2.19 3.56 -5.66
CA VAL A 94 1.78 2.34 -6.40
C VAL A 94 2.23 2.39 -7.86
N LYS A 95 2.12 3.55 -8.52
CA LYS A 95 2.63 3.70 -9.89
C LYS A 95 4.14 3.47 -9.96
N SER A 96 4.89 4.00 -9.00
CA SER A 96 6.34 3.78 -8.89
C SER A 96 6.71 2.31 -8.63
N VAL A 97 5.88 1.55 -7.91
CA VAL A 97 6.07 0.09 -7.75
C VAL A 97 6.12 -0.62 -9.10
N SER A 98 5.20 -0.29 -10.01
CA SER A 98 5.20 -0.89 -11.35
C SER A 98 6.51 -0.61 -12.10
N LEU A 99 7.07 0.59 -11.95
CA LEU A 99 8.35 0.96 -12.56
C LEU A 99 9.53 0.19 -11.93
N VAL A 100 9.55 0.07 -10.59
CA VAL A 100 10.57 -0.69 -9.86
C VAL A 100 10.55 -2.17 -10.25
N CYS A 101 9.37 -2.78 -10.34
CA CYS A 101 9.25 -4.18 -10.74
C CYS A 101 9.66 -4.40 -12.20
N VAL A 102 9.38 -3.48 -13.12
CA VAL A 102 9.81 -3.58 -14.52
C VAL A 102 11.34 -3.44 -14.65
N GLY A 103 11.95 -2.49 -13.93
CA GLY A 103 13.41 -2.33 -13.91
C GLY A 103 14.15 -3.55 -13.36
N CYS A 104 13.56 -4.24 -12.38
CA CYS A 104 14.12 -5.48 -11.82
C CYS A 104 14.05 -6.70 -12.75
N ILE A 105 13.30 -6.61 -13.87
CA ILE A 105 13.20 -7.68 -14.88
C ILE A 105 14.19 -7.42 -16.04
N GLN A 106 14.83 -6.25 -16.10
CA GLN A 106 15.79 -5.86 -17.14
C GLN A 106 17.25 -5.77 -16.67
N SER A 107 17.61 -6.33 -15.52
CA SER A 107 19.00 -6.41 -15.03
C SER A 107 19.39 -7.84 -14.70
#